data_AF-A0A924WW07-F1
#
_entry.id   AF-A0A924WW07-F1
#
_cell.length_a   1.000
_cell.length_b   1.000
_cell.length_c   1.000
_cell.angle_alpha   90.00
_cell.angle_beta   90.00
_cell.angle_gamma   90.00
#
_symmetry.space_group_name_H-M   'P 1'
#
loop_
_entity.id
_entity.type
_entity.pdbx_description
1 polymer ?
#
loop_
_entity_poly.entity_id
_entity_poly.type
_entity_poly.pdbx_seq_one_letter_code
_entity_poly.pdbx_strand_id
1 'polypeptide(L)'
;MTHDQVIPILDFGSQYAQLIARRVREKGVYSELVRPDISIEELKKLNPKGIILSGGPSSVYEPNAPRCDPRIFDLGVPVLGICYGMQLAMQLLGGEVKPAAAREYGRA
;
A
#
# COMPACT_ATOMS: atom_id res chain seq x y z
N MET A 1 -17.29 -10.86 17.06
CA MET A 1 -17.44 -10.52 15.64
C MET A 1 -16.19 -11.01 14.94
N THR A 2 -16.27 -12.14 14.24
CA THR A 2 -15.24 -12.58 13.30
C THR A 2 -15.26 -11.57 12.16
N HIS A 3 -14.23 -10.73 12.07
CA HIS A 3 -14.13 -9.84 10.92
C HIS A 3 -13.70 -10.69 9.72
N ASP A 4 -14.67 -11.22 8.96
CA ASP A 4 -14.43 -11.99 7.73
C ASP A 4 -13.80 -11.16 6.60
N GLN A 5 -13.58 -9.86 6.85
CA GLN A 5 -13.09 -8.90 5.89
C GLN A 5 -12.02 -8.03 6.53
N VAL A 6 -10.79 -8.19 6.07
CA VAL A 6 -9.65 -7.34 6.44
C VAL A 6 -9.14 -6.59 5.22
N ILE A 7 -8.71 -5.36 5.46
CA ILE A 7 -7.91 -4.55 4.53
C ILE A 7 -6.51 -4.40 5.12
N PRO A 8 -5.53 -5.19 4.65
CA PRO A 8 -4.13 -4.96 4.97
C PRO A 8 -3.65 -3.68 4.31
N ILE A 9 -2.91 -2.89 5.08
CA ILE A 9 -2.32 -1.63 4.65
C ILE A 9 -0.81 -1.78 4.78
N LEU A 10 -0.11 -1.92 3.66
CA LEU A 10 1.34 -2.01 3.62
C LEU A 10 1.91 -0.61 3.86
N ASP A 11 2.64 -0.45 4.97
CA ASP A 11 3.20 0.84 5.33
C ASP A 11 4.64 1.03 4.80
N PHE A 12 4.81 1.91 3.81
CA PHE A 12 6.12 2.27 3.27
C PHE A 12 6.78 3.47 3.98
N GLY A 13 6.37 3.76 5.21
CA GLY A 13 6.85 4.89 6.01
C GLY A 13 5.98 6.14 5.87
N SER A 14 4.70 5.99 5.56
CA SER A 14 3.77 7.11 5.41
C SER A 14 3.47 7.76 6.76
N GLN A 15 3.58 9.09 6.82
CA GLN A 15 3.05 9.87 7.95
C GLN A 15 1.54 9.68 8.14
N TYR A 16 0.83 9.17 7.12
CA TYR A 16 -0.61 9.01 7.10
C TYR A 16 -1.08 7.55 7.20
N ALA A 17 -0.20 6.56 7.35
CA ALA A 17 -0.60 5.14 7.40
C ALA A 17 -1.65 4.86 8.49
N GLN A 18 -1.41 5.37 9.69
CA GLN A 18 -2.36 5.28 10.82
C GLN A 18 -3.70 5.97 10.53
N LEU A 19 -3.66 7.11 9.83
CA LEU A 19 -4.88 7.81 9.43
C LEU A 19 -5.67 7.01 8.39
N ILE A 20 -5.01 6.40 7.41
CA ILE A 20 -5.64 5.52 6.42
C ILE A 20 -6.32 4.35 7.14
N ALA A 21 -5.61 3.67 8.06
CA ALA A 21 -6.18 2.58 8.85
C ALA A 21 -7.41 3.03 9.64
N ARG A 22 -7.32 4.19 10.32
CA ARG A 22 -8.45 4.77 11.01
C ARG A 22 -9.63 5.06 10.08
N ARG A 23 -9.41 5.61 8.89
CA ARG A 23 -10.48 5.89 7.91
C ARG A 23 -11.18 4.64 7.42
N VAL A 24 -10.45 3.54 7.22
CA VAL A 24 -11.05 2.24 6.86
C VAL A 24 -11.92 1.72 8.01
N ARG A 25 -11.43 1.80 9.25
CA ARG A 25 -12.20 1.40 10.45
C ARG A 25 -13.44 2.27 10.69
N GLU A 26 -13.36 3.57 10.42
CA GLU A 26 -14.52 4.49 10.45
C GLU A 26 -15.61 4.12 9.43
N LYS A 27 -15.28 3.30 8.42
CA LYS A 27 -16.26 2.73 7.47
C LYS A 27 -16.78 1.35 7.89
N GLY A 28 -16.45 0.88 9.10
CA GLY A 28 -16.93 -0.39 9.64
C GLY A 28 -16.17 -1.62 9.14
N VAL A 29 -15.01 -1.44 8.50
CA VAL A 29 -14.18 -2.53 7.98
C VAL A 29 -12.93 -2.69 8.83
N TYR A 30 -12.56 -3.92 9.18
CA TYR A 30 -11.31 -4.17 9.90
C TYR A 30 -10.10 -3.87 9.01
N SER A 31 -9.11 -3.20 9.57
CA SER A 31 -7.87 -2.87 8.87
C SER A 31 -6.67 -3.20 9.74
N GLU A 32 -5.62 -3.68 9.09
CA GLU A 32 -4.38 -4.07 9.74
C GLU A 32 -3.21 -3.38 9.05
N LEU A 33 -2.38 -2.67 9.82
CA LEU A 33 -1.13 -2.13 9.30
C LEU A 33 -0.11 -3.25 9.30
N VAL A 34 0.48 -3.50 8.14
CA VAL A 34 1.48 -4.56 7.94
C VAL A 34 2.76 -3.97 7.38
N ARG A 35 3.87 -4.67 7.61
CA ARG A 35 5.17 -4.28 7.06
C ARG A 35 5.15 -4.42 5.53
N PRO A 36 5.94 -3.60 4.82
CA PRO A 36 5.97 -3.63 3.35
C PRO A 36 6.57 -4.94 2.81
N ASP A 37 7.44 -5.60 3.60
CA ASP A 37 8.11 -6.87 3.30
C ASP A 37 7.32 -8.11 3.76
N ILE A 38 6.04 -7.96 4.12
CA ILE A 38 5.17 -9.10 4.45
C ILE A 38 5.16 -10.13 3.30
N SER A 39 5.30 -11.41 3.65
CA SER A 39 5.26 -12.47 2.63
C SER A 39 3.86 -12.62 2.04
N ILE A 40 3.77 -13.09 0.79
CA ILE A 40 2.47 -13.33 0.15
C ILE A 40 1.66 -14.40 0.91
N GLU A 41 2.34 -15.34 1.54
CA GLU A 41 1.76 -16.43 2.33
C GLU A 41 1.12 -15.90 3.62
N GLU A 42 1.79 -14.96 4.31
CA GLU A 42 1.20 -14.27 5.46
C GLU A 42 0.03 -13.40 5.03
N LEU A 43 0.15 -12.67 3.92
CA LEU A 43 -0.93 -11.83 3.41
C LEU A 43 -2.17 -12.66 3.03
N LYS A 44 -1.98 -13.85 2.44
CA LYS A 44 -3.08 -14.79 2.13
C LYS A 44 -3.78 -15.30 3.38
N LYS A 45 -3.06 -15.54 4.48
CA LYS A 45 -3.65 -15.99 5.76
C LYS A 45 -4.60 -14.95 6.35
N LEU A 46 -4.41 -13.66 6.02
CA LEU A 46 -5.32 -12.60 6.42
C LEU A 46 -6.66 -12.67 5.67
N ASN A 47 -6.76 -13.38 4.53
CA ASN A 47 -7.95 -13.42 3.68
C ASN A 47 -8.44 -12.01 3.27
N PRO A 48 -7.58 -11.19 2.64
CA PRO A 48 -7.87 -9.79 2.35
C PRO A 48 -9.05 -9.65 1.40
N LYS A 49 -9.86 -8.60 1.60
CA LYS A 49 -10.89 -8.18 0.62
C LYS A 49 -10.42 -7.06 -0.30
N GLY A 50 -9.29 -6.46 0.04
CA GLY A 50 -8.60 -5.44 -0.72
C GLY A 50 -7.32 -5.07 0.00
N ILE A 51 -6.38 -4.46 -0.70
CA ILE A 51 -5.05 -4.13 -0.18
C ILE A 51 -4.78 -2.65 -0.44
N ILE A 52 -4.20 -1.97 0.54
CA ILE A 52 -3.77 -0.57 0.38
C ILE A 52 -2.24 -0.51 0.47
N LEU A 53 -1.62 0.09 -0.55
CA LEU A 53 -0.21 0.44 -0.56
C LEU A 53 -0.08 1.90 -0.11
N SER A 54 0.48 2.14 1.07
CA SER A 54 0.56 3.48 1.64
C SER A 54 1.55 4.40 0.89
N GLY A 55 1.56 5.67 1.27
CA GLY A 55 2.60 6.60 0.83
C GLY A 55 3.96 6.33 1.49
N GLY A 56 4.94 7.15 1.17
CA GLY A 56 6.28 7.06 1.76
C GLY A 56 7.11 8.25 1.34
N PRO A 57 8.16 8.59 2.11
CA PRO A 57 9.04 9.73 1.79
C PRO A 57 10.08 9.39 0.71
N SER A 58 10.32 8.10 0.47
CA SER A 58 11.32 7.58 -0.48
C SER A 58 10.91 7.78 -1.93
N SER A 59 11.89 7.81 -2.81
CA SER A 59 11.69 7.61 -4.25
C SER A 59 11.71 6.12 -4.59
N VAL A 60 10.81 5.66 -5.47
CA VAL A 60 10.74 4.24 -5.89
C VAL A 60 12.01 3.73 -6.60
N TYR A 61 12.86 4.65 -7.06
CA TYR A 61 14.15 4.37 -7.69
C TYR A 61 15.33 4.31 -6.72
N GLU A 62 15.15 4.63 -5.44
CA GLU A 62 16.23 4.50 -4.45
C GLU A 62 16.58 3.01 -4.26
N PRO A 63 17.88 2.63 -4.17
CA PRO A 63 18.30 1.23 -4.05
C PRO A 63 17.68 0.48 -2.87
N ASN A 64 17.40 1.20 -1.77
CA ASN A 64 16.81 0.65 -0.54
C ASN A 64 15.36 1.10 -0.35
N ALA A 65 14.70 1.55 -1.43
CA ALA A 65 13.31 1.97 -1.36
C ALA A 65 12.44 0.80 -0.85
N PRO A 66 11.52 1.02 0.10
CA PRO A 66 10.61 -0.02 0.56
C PRO A 66 9.80 -0.64 -0.58
N ARG A 67 9.86 -1.95 -0.77
CA ARG A 67 9.11 -2.67 -1.82
C ARG A 67 8.18 -3.71 -1.21
N CYS A 68 7.21 -4.15 -2.00
CA CYS A 68 6.32 -5.25 -1.67
C CYS A 68 6.45 -6.39 -2.70
N ASP A 69 5.93 -7.55 -2.36
CA ASP A 69 5.89 -8.70 -3.27
C ASP A 69 4.96 -8.41 -4.47
N PRO A 70 5.46 -8.47 -5.73
CA PRO A 70 4.62 -8.21 -6.91
C PRO A 70 3.43 -9.18 -7.04
N ARG A 71 3.52 -10.38 -6.45
CA ARG A 71 2.44 -11.38 -6.45
C ARG A 71 1.18 -10.90 -5.72
N ILE A 72 1.25 -9.76 -5.01
CA ILE A 72 0.08 -9.08 -4.45
C ILE A 72 -0.99 -8.80 -5.53
N PHE A 73 -0.57 -8.43 -6.75
CA PHE A 73 -1.50 -8.14 -7.84
C PHE A 73 -2.18 -9.40 -8.40
N ASP A 74 -1.64 -10.59 -8.12
CA ASP A 74 -2.18 -11.87 -8.56
C ASP A 74 -3.20 -12.46 -7.57
N LEU A 75 -3.45 -11.80 -6.44
CA LEU A 75 -4.38 -12.28 -5.40
C LEU A 75 -5.86 -12.19 -5.79
N GLY A 76 -6.19 -11.54 -6.91
CA GLY A 76 -7.57 -11.39 -7.38
C GLY A 76 -8.42 -10.45 -6.53
N VAL A 77 -7.79 -9.59 -5.73
CA VAL A 77 -8.45 -8.59 -4.88
C VAL A 77 -8.06 -7.17 -5.32
N PRO A 78 -8.92 -6.16 -5.11
CA PRO A 78 -8.58 -4.78 -5.45
C PRO A 78 -7.36 -4.27 -4.69
N VAL A 79 -6.48 -3.54 -5.39
CA VAL A 79 -5.30 -2.89 -4.81
C VAL A 79 -5.38 -1.38 -5.03
N LEU A 80 -5.27 -0.61 -3.95
CA LEU A 80 -5.22 0.85 -3.99
C LEU A 80 -3.81 1.34 -3.64
N GLY A 81 -3.15 2.02 -4.58
CA GLY A 81 -1.88 2.70 -4.32
C GLY A 81 -2.08 4.18 -3.98
N ILE A 82 -1.42 4.67 -2.92
CA ILE A 82 -1.46 6.08 -2.51
C ILE A 82 -0.05 6.68 -2.63
N CYS A 83 0.12 7.70 -3.47
CA CYS A 83 1.39 8.40 -3.67
C CYS A 83 2.54 7.43 -4.00
N TYR A 84 3.48 7.20 -3.08
CA TYR A 84 4.55 6.21 -3.24
C TYR A 84 4.02 4.81 -3.63
N GLY A 85 2.98 4.31 -2.95
CA GLY A 85 2.38 3.03 -3.27
C GLY A 85 1.79 2.95 -4.68
N MET A 86 1.31 4.08 -5.23
CA MET A 86 0.87 4.19 -6.62
C MET A 86 2.05 4.12 -7.59
N GLN A 87 3.14 4.84 -7.29
CA GLN A 87 4.36 4.81 -8.10
C GLN A 87 4.98 3.39 -8.12
N LEU A 88 5.02 2.73 -6.96
CA LEU A 88 5.51 1.37 -6.84
C LEU A 88 4.64 0.40 -7.66
N ALA A 89 3.32 0.51 -7.54
CA ALA A 89 2.41 -0.31 -8.35
C ALA A 89 2.62 -0.10 -9.85
N MET A 90 2.80 1.14 -10.31
CA MET A 90 3.11 1.42 -11.72
C MET A 90 4.38 0.71 -12.17
N GLN A 91 5.47 0.78 -11.40
CA GLN A 91 6.72 0.09 -11.75
C GLN A 91 6.55 -1.43 -11.80
N LEU A 92 5.88 -2.01 -10.80
CA LEU A 92 5.70 -3.46 -10.70
C LEU A 92 4.80 -4.02 -11.81
N LEU A 93 3.89 -3.21 -12.34
CA LEU A 93 3.02 -3.56 -13.47
C LEU A 93 3.64 -3.21 -14.84
N GLY A 94 4.93 -2.85 -14.89
CA GLY A 94 5.68 -2.60 -16.13
C GLY A 94 5.55 -1.17 -16.68
N GLY A 95 4.95 -0.25 -15.92
CA GLY A 95 4.91 1.17 -16.23
C GLY A 95 6.20 1.91 -15.83
N GLU A 96 6.31 3.15 -16.27
CA GLU A 96 7.44 4.03 -15.99
C GLU A 96 7.01 5.19 -15.07
N VAL A 97 7.83 5.52 -14.08
CA VAL A 97 7.62 6.68 -13.20
C VAL A 97 8.73 7.69 -13.47
N LYS A 98 8.38 8.91 -13.88
CA LYS A 98 9.39 9.94 -14.17
C LYS A 98 9.65 10.82 -12.95
N PRO A 99 10.91 11.23 -12.71
CA PRO A 99 11.20 12.20 -11.65
C PRO A 99 10.51 13.52 -11.97
N ALA A 100 9.87 14.11 -10.96
CA ALA A 100 9.34 15.47 -11.03
C ALA A 100 10.41 16.48 -10.58
N ALA A 101 10.37 17.69 -11.14
CA ALA A 101 11.31 18.76 -10.79
C ALA A 101 11.16 19.24 -9.33
N ALA A 102 9.96 19.10 -8.76
CA ALA A 102 9.65 19.44 -7.37
C ALA A 102 8.67 18.42 -6.77
N ARG A 103 8.69 18.27 -5.45
CA ARG A 103 7.66 17.54 -4.71
C ARG A 103 6.54 18.50 -4.34
N GLU A 104 5.31 18.16 -4.68
CA GLU A 104 4.14 19.00 -4.39
C GLU A 104 3.33 18.39 -3.24
N TYR A 105 3.06 19.22 -2.23
CA TYR A 105 2.17 18.89 -1.11
C TYR A 105 1.27 20.11 -0.86
N GLY A 106 -0.04 19.95 -1.02
CA GLY A 106 -0.98 21.05 -0.90
C GLY A 106 -2.34 20.70 -1.50
N ARG A 107 -3.31 21.60 -1.36
CA ARG A 107 -4.56 21.49 -2.11
C ARG A 107 -4.28 21.85 -3.57
N ALA A 108 -4.78 21.02 -4.48
CA ALA A 108 -4.80 21.25 -5.92
C ALA A 108 -6.24 21.20 -6.41
#